data_AF-A0A852K7R8-F1
#
_entry.id   AF-A0A852K7R8-F1
#
_cell.length_a   1.000
_cell.length_b   1.000
_cell.length_c   1.000
_cell.angle_alpha   90.00
_cell.angle_beta   90.00
_cell.angle_gamma   90.00
#
_symmetry.space_group_name_H-M   'P 1'
#
loop_
_entity.id
_entity.type
_entity.pdbx_description
1 polymer ?
#
loop_
_entity_poly.entity_id
_entity_poly.type
_entity_poly.pdbx_seq_one_letter_code
_entity_poly.pdbx_strand_id
1 'polypeptide(L)'
;CCFGRDCLVLNQGYLSEAGASLVDQKLELNIVPRTKVVYLASETFNYSAIDRVKSRGKRLALEKVPKVGQRFNRIGLPPKVGSFQLFVEGYKDADYWLRRFEAEPLPENTNRQLLLQFERLVVLDYIIRNTDRGNDNWLIKYDCPLDSAGVRDSDWVVVKEPIIKLAAIDNGLAFPLKHPDSWRAYPFYWAWLPQAKIPFSQEIKDLILPKISDPNFVKDLEEDLYELFK
;
A
#
# COMPACT_ATOMS: atom_id res chain seq x y z
N CYS A 1 -3.73 -23.79 -9.46
CA CYS A 1 -4.62 -23.70 -8.29
C CYS A 1 -5.39 -22.39 -8.37
N CYS A 2 -6.66 -22.42 -8.76
CA CYS A 2 -7.54 -21.25 -8.70
C CYS A 2 -8.26 -21.23 -7.35
N PHE A 3 -7.49 -21.17 -6.25
CA PHE A 3 -8.03 -20.76 -4.96
C PHE A 3 -7.82 -19.26 -4.88
N GLY A 4 -8.85 -18.51 -5.27
CA GLY A 4 -8.86 -17.06 -5.27
C GLY A 4 -10.26 -16.58 -4.96
N ARG A 5 -10.40 -15.31 -4.59
CA ARG A 5 -11.71 -14.70 -4.39
C ARG A 5 -12.35 -14.56 -5.77
N ASP A 6 -13.46 -15.26 -6.03
CA ASP A 6 -14.11 -15.30 -7.36
C ASP A 6 -14.53 -13.91 -7.89
N CYS A 7 -14.58 -12.90 -7.03
CA CYS A 7 -14.84 -11.51 -7.41
C CYS A 7 -13.61 -10.75 -7.92
N LEU A 8 -12.40 -11.31 -7.83
CA LEU A 8 -11.14 -10.67 -8.26
C LEU A 8 -10.62 -11.28 -9.57
N VAL A 9 -9.95 -10.44 -10.38
CA VAL A 9 -9.28 -10.89 -11.60
C VAL A 9 -8.06 -11.75 -11.24
N LEU A 10 -7.83 -12.82 -12.00
CA LEU A 10 -6.71 -13.72 -11.80
C LEU A 10 -5.37 -13.01 -12.09
N ASN A 11 -4.40 -13.17 -11.17
CA ASN A 11 -3.00 -12.79 -11.34
C ASN A 11 -2.73 -11.29 -11.62
N GLN A 12 -3.63 -10.40 -11.18
CA GLN A 12 -3.47 -8.94 -11.30
C GLN A 12 -3.17 -8.25 -9.96
N GLY A 13 -2.76 -8.97 -8.93
CA GLY A 13 -2.54 -8.38 -7.59
C GLY A 13 -1.51 -7.24 -7.59
N TYR A 14 -0.46 -7.31 -8.41
CA TYR A 14 0.51 -6.22 -8.54
C TYR A 14 -0.06 -4.95 -9.19
N LEU A 15 -1.08 -5.10 -10.05
CA LEU A 15 -1.83 -3.97 -10.61
C LEU A 15 -2.73 -3.36 -9.54
N SER A 16 -3.40 -4.19 -8.72
CA SER A 16 -4.18 -3.73 -7.57
C SER A 16 -3.32 -2.90 -6.61
N GLU A 17 -2.10 -3.35 -6.30
CA GLU A 17 -1.14 -2.59 -5.47
C GLU A 17 -0.80 -1.21 -6.06
N ALA A 18 -0.45 -1.18 -7.35
CA ALA A 18 -0.13 0.08 -8.03
C ALA A 18 -1.37 0.98 -8.17
N GLY A 19 -2.54 0.39 -8.40
CA GLY A 19 -3.82 1.09 -8.53
C GLY A 19 -4.25 1.74 -7.22
N ALA A 20 -4.04 1.09 -6.07
CA ALA A 20 -4.28 1.68 -4.77
C ALA A 20 -3.40 2.92 -4.54
N SER A 21 -2.11 2.85 -4.92
CA SER A 21 -1.22 4.02 -4.86
C SER A 21 -1.64 5.12 -5.84
N LEU A 22 -2.19 4.79 -7.01
CA LEU A 22 -2.69 5.76 -7.98
C LEU A 22 -3.92 6.50 -7.44
N VAL A 23 -4.90 5.75 -6.92
CA VAL A 23 -6.10 6.31 -6.29
C VAL A 23 -5.76 7.19 -5.10
N ASP A 24 -4.83 6.75 -4.24
CA ASP A 24 -4.33 7.53 -3.10
C ASP A 24 -3.76 8.89 -3.55
N GLN A 25 -2.93 8.91 -4.59
CA GLN A 25 -2.35 10.13 -5.13
C GLN A 25 -3.39 11.05 -5.74
N LYS A 26 -4.34 10.50 -6.53
CA LYS A 26 -5.38 11.27 -7.20
C LYS A 26 -6.36 11.91 -6.20
N LEU A 27 -6.64 11.21 -5.10
CA LEU A 27 -7.47 11.71 -4.00
C LEU A 27 -6.70 12.54 -2.96
N GLU A 28 -5.37 12.61 -3.06
CA GLU A 28 -4.48 13.30 -2.11
C GLU A 28 -4.58 12.76 -0.66
N LEU A 29 -4.82 11.44 -0.53
CA LEU A 29 -4.91 10.77 0.77
C LEU A 29 -3.53 10.64 1.43
N ASN A 30 -2.49 10.35 0.64
CA ASN A 30 -1.09 10.26 1.07
C ASN A 30 -0.86 9.27 2.22
N ILE A 31 -1.58 8.14 2.21
CA ILE A 31 -1.45 7.06 3.18
C ILE A 31 -0.88 5.78 2.56
N VAL A 32 -0.97 5.60 1.25
CA VAL A 32 -0.33 4.46 0.56
C VAL A 32 1.13 4.84 0.25
N PRO A 33 2.14 4.10 0.75
CA PRO A 33 3.51 4.29 0.30
C PRO A 33 3.59 4.10 -1.21
N ARG A 34 4.21 5.05 -1.93
CA ARG A 34 4.19 5.07 -3.39
C ARG A 34 4.56 3.71 -3.97
N THR A 35 3.67 3.17 -4.78
CA THR A 35 3.79 1.84 -5.37
C THR A 35 3.60 1.92 -6.87
N LYS A 36 4.51 1.32 -7.64
CA LYS A 36 4.45 1.31 -9.11
C LYS A 36 4.75 -0.07 -9.67
N VAL A 37 4.30 -0.31 -10.90
CA VAL A 37 4.70 -1.48 -11.68
C VAL A 37 6.14 -1.30 -12.14
N VAL A 38 7.00 -2.26 -11.83
CA VAL A 38 8.42 -2.24 -12.22
C VAL A 38 8.85 -3.59 -12.76
N TYR A 39 10.01 -3.59 -13.42
CA TYR A 39 10.68 -4.79 -13.93
C TYR A 39 12.00 -4.99 -13.21
N LEU A 40 12.13 -6.07 -12.44
CA LEU A 40 13.36 -6.39 -11.70
C LEU A 40 13.84 -7.80 -12.00
N ALA A 41 15.14 -8.02 -11.97
CA ALA A 41 15.75 -9.34 -12.03
C ALA A 41 16.71 -9.51 -10.85
N SER A 42 16.59 -10.63 -10.14
CA SER A 42 17.46 -10.97 -9.01
C SER A 42 17.61 -12.49 -8.90
N GLU A 43 18.80 -12.99 -8.61
CA GLU A 43 19.06 -14.43 -8.41
C GLU A 43 18.23 -15.05 -7.27
N THR A 44 17.80 -14.21 -6.31
CA THR A 44 16.95 -14.58 -5.18
C THR A 44 15.48 -14.77 -5.57
N PHE A 45 15.02 -14.26 -6.71
CA PHE A 45 13.65 -14.49 -7.15
C PHE A 45 13.45 -15.93 -7.64
N ASN A 46 12.21 -16.41 -7.56
CA ASN A 46 11.87 -17.77 -7.98
C ASN A 46 11.76 -17.90 -9.51
N TYR A 47 12.82 -18.35 -10.19
CA TYR A 47 12.82 -18.64 -11.62
C TYR A 47 12.69 -20.13 -11.93
N SER A 48 12.17 -20.45 -13.12
CA SER A 48 12.16 -21.82 -13.62
C SER A 48 13.58 -22.38 -13.75
N ALA A 49 13.73 -23.70 -13.64
CA ALA A 49 15.01 -24.36 -13.84
C ALA A 49 15.61 -24.04 -15.22
N ILE A 50 14.75 -23.91 -16.23
CA ILE A 50 15.15 -23.58 -17.61
C ILE A 50 15.74 -22.17 -17.68
N ASP A 51 15.11 -21.18 -17.04
CA ASP A 51 15.61 -19.80 -17.04
C ASP A 51 16.97 -19.68 -16.35
N ARG A 52 17.16 -20.40 -15.24
CA ARG A 52 18.44 -20.45 -14.52
C ARG A 52 19.55 -21.13 -15.35
N VAL A 53 19.24 -22.20 -16.08
CA VAL A 53 20.22 -22.86 -16.95
C VAL A 53 20.56 -21.98 -18.15
N LYS A 54 19.55 -21.36 -18.79
CA LYS A 54 19.76 -20.44 -19.92
C LYS A 54 20.58 -19.22 -19.52
N SER A 55 20.33 -18.62 -18.36
CA SER A 55 21.10 -17.45 -17.90
C SER A 55 22.58 -17.78 -17.71
N ARG A 56 22.87 -18.93 -17.09
CA ARG A 56 24.25 -19.46 -16.91
C ARG A 56 24.91 -19.77 -18.25
N GLY A 57 24.22 -20.45 -19.15
CA GLY A 57 24.74 -20.81 -20.48
C GLY A 57 25.09 -19.59 -21.33
N LYS A 58 24.24 -18.55 -21.33
CA LYS A 58 24.51 -17.28 -22.01
C LYS A 58 25.72 -16.56 -21.42
N ARG A 59 25.85 -16.55 -20.09
CA ARG A 59 27.02 -15.96 -19.41
C ARG A 59 28.32 -16.68 -19.78
N LEU A 60 28.31 -18.01 -19.74
CA LEU A 60 29.45 -18.84 -20.15
C LEU A 60 29.83 -18.64 -21.62
N ALA A 61 28.85 -18.52 -22.50
CA ALA A 61 29.09 -18.26 -23.92
C ALA A 61 29.66 -16.86 -24.16
N LEU A 62 29.27 -15.85 -23.39
CA LEU A 62 29.91 -14.53 -23.40
C LEU A 62 31.38 -14.60 -22.95
N GLU A 63 31.65 -15.31 -21.86
CA GLU A 63 33.00 -15.45 -21.30
C GLU A 63 33.93 -16.27 -22.21
N LYS A 64 33.44 -17.37 -22.80
CA LYS A 64 34.26 -18.30 -23.59
C LYS A 64 34.31 -17.99 -25.08
N VAL A 65 33.24 -17.44 -25.66
CA VAL A 65 33.17 -17.13 -27.10
C VAL A 65 32.53 -15.75 -27.30
N PRO A 66 33.30 -14.65 -27.10
CA PRO A 66 32.76 -13.28 -27.09
C PRO A 66 31.98 -12.92 -28.35
N LYS A 67 32.40 -13.42 -29.53
CA LYS A 67 31.72 -13.21 -30.83
C LYS A 67 30.29 -13.78 -30.87
N VAL A 68 30.00 -14.81 -30.08
CA VAL A 68 28.65 -15.41 -29.96
C VAL A 68 27.89 -14.73 -28.82
N GLY A 69 28.54 -14.43 -27.70
CA GLY A 69 27.91 -13.78 -26.56
C GLY A 69 27.45 -12.35 -26.81
N GLN A 70 28.19 -11.57 -27.62
CA GLN A 70 27.81 -10.22 -28.01
C GLN A 70 26.52 -10.17 -28.85
N ARG A 71 26.06 -11.31 -29.39
CA ARG A 71 24.79 -11.42 -30.12
C ARG A 71 23.59 -11.60 -29.19
N PHE A 72 23.80 -11.81 -27.90
CA PHE A 72 22.70 -11.92 -26.95
C PHE A 72 22.25 -10.53 -26.51
N ASN A 73 21.02 -10.16 -26.88
CA ASN A 73 20.37 -8.92 -26.44
C ASN A 73 20.21 -8.84 -24.91
N ARG A 74 20.30 -9.97 -24.21
CA ARG A 74 20.15 -10.03 -22.75
C ARG A 74 20.98 -11.16 -22.15
N ILE A 75 21.74 -10.81 -21.13
CA ILE A 75 22.59 -11.71 -20.33
C ILE A 75 22.05 -11.69 -18.89
N GLY A 76 21.94 -12.85 -18.27
CA GLY A 76 21.33 -13.01 -16.94
C GLY A 76 19.85 -13.41 -16.99
N LEU A 77 19.20 -13.34 -15.83
CA LEU A 77 17.81 -13.76 -15.66
C LEU A 77 16.81 -12.79 -16.33
N PRO A 78 15.65 -13.30 -16.80
CA PRO A 78 14.60 -12.45 -17.35
C PRO A 78 14.01 -11.55 -16.25
N PRO A 79 13.54 -10.33 -16.57
CA PRO A 79 12.99 -9.45 -15.56
C PRO A 79 11.57 -9.93 -15.23
N LYS A 80 11.19 -9.84 -13.98
CA LYS A 80 9.83 -10.09 -13.55
C LYS A 80 9.13 -8.76 -13.38
N VAL A 81 7.93 -8.67 -13.94
CA VAL A 81 6.99 -7.60 -13.64
C VAL A 81 6.41 -7.82 -12.24
N GLY A 82 6.23 -6.74 -11.50
CA GLY A 82 5.61 -6.77 -10.18
C GLY A 82 5.42 -5.37 -9.62
N SER A 83 4.78 -5.28 -8.47
CA SER A 83 4.61 -4.04 -7.72
C SER A 83 5.86 -3.78 -6.89
N PHE A 84 6.27 -2.52 -6.83
CA PHE A 84 7.38 -2.07 -5.99
C PHE A 84 6.90 -0.91 -5.15
N GLN A 85 6.68 -1.20 -3.87
CA GLN A 85 6.22 -0.27 -2.86
C GLN A 85 7.41 0.30 -2.08
N LEU A 86 7.42 1.61 -1.84
CA LEU A 86 8.42 2.22 -0.96
C LEU A 86 8.27 1.70 0.47
N PHE A 87 9.40 1.28 1.06
CA PHE A 87 9.45 0.89 2.46
C PHE A 87 9.26 2.10 3.38
N VAL A 88 8.53 1.93 4.49
CA VAL A 88 8.29 2.97 5.48
C VAL A 88 8.85 2.58 6.84
N GLU A 89 9.61 3.47 7.46
CA GLU A 89 10.34 3.20 8.71
C GLU A 89 9.60 3.70 9.97
N GLY A 90 9.70 2.93 11.05
CA GLY A 90 9.13 3.27 12.36
C GLY A 90 7.62 3.04 12.49
N TYR A 91 7.03 2.33 11.54
CA TYR A 91 5.64 1.90 11.59
C TYR A 91 5.53 0.53 12.29
N LYS A 92 4.38 0.29 12.93
CA LYS A 92 3.97 -1.01 13.46
C LYS A 92 2.52 -1.29 13.07
N ASP A 93 2.12 -2.55 13.13
CA ASP A 93 0.74 -2.98 12.89
C ASP A 93 -0.25 -2.11 13.66
N ALA A 94 -1.35 -1.73 13.02
CA ALA A 94 -2.32 -0.86 13.66
C ALA A 94 -2.91 -1.52 14.91
N ASP A 95 -3.19 -2.83 14.85
CA ASP A 95 -3.64 -3.60 16.00
C ASP A 95 -2.70 -3.49 17.22
N TYR A 96 -1.38 -3.46 17.02
CA TYR A 96 -0.41 -3.24 18.11
C TYR A 96 -0.64 -1.90 18.82
N TRP A 97 -0.86 -0.83 18.06
CA TRP A 97 -1.06 0.50 18.61
C TRP A 97 -2.47 0.70 19.18
N LEU A 98 -3.51 0.20 18.51
CA LEU A 98 -4.90 0.30 18.95
C LEU A 98 -5.09 -0.33 20.33
N ARG A 99 -4.53 -1.53 20.57
CA ARG A 99 -4.56 -2.16 21.90
C ARG A 99 -3.90 -1.31 22.99
N ARG A 100 -2.80 -0.60 22.64
CA ARG A 100 -2.14 0.31 23.59
C ARG A 100 -2.99 1.55 23.87
N PHE A 101 -3.67 2.09 22.86
CA PHE A 101 -4.55 3.24 23.01
C PHE A 101 -5.82 2.92 23.80
N GLU A 102 -6.26 1.67 23.82
CA GLU A 102 -7.33 1.22 24.73
C GLU A 102 -6.90 1.25 26.20
N ALA A 103 -5.65 0.86 26.48
CA ALA A 103 -5.10 0.86 27.83
C ALA A 103 -4.67 2.27 28.29
N GLU A 104 -4.05 3.04 27.40
CA GLU A 104 -3.57 4.40 27.63
C GLU A 104 -4.11 5.31 26.50
N PRO A 105 -5.26 5.97 26.74
CA PRO A 105 -5.88 6.84 25.74
C PRO A 105 -4.96 7.95 25.27
N LEU A 106 -4.97 8.19 23.96
CA LEU A 106 -4.20 9.28 23.36
C LEU A 106 -4.71 10.65 23.85
N PRO A 107 -3.83 11.65 23.96
CA PRO A 107 -4.24 13.05 24.10
C PRO A 107 -5.19 13.45 22.96
N GLU A 108 -6.18 14.29 23.25
CA GLU A 108 -7.27 14.64 22.32
C GLU A 108 -6.77 15.11 20.95
N ASN A 109 -5.72 15.95 20.92
CA ASN A 109 -5.14 16.46 19.67
C ASN A 109 -4.54 15.32 18.82
N THR A 110 -3.84 14.38 19.44
CA THR A 110 -3.25 13.21 18.77
C THR A 110 -4.34 12.23 18.32
N ASN A 111 -5.36 12.03 19.15
CA ASN A 111 -6.50 11.19 18.80
C ASN A 111 -7.25 11.77 17.58
N ARG A 112 -7.45 13.09 17.53
CA ARG A 112 -8.00 13.77 16.35
C ARG A 112 -7.15 13.49 15.11
N GLN A 113 -5.81 13.60 15.19
CA GLN A 113 -4.93 13.28 14.05
C GLN A 113 -5.07 11.83 13.60
N LEU A 114 -5.17 10.89 14.53
CA LEU A 114 -5.40 9.47 14.22
C LEU A 114 -6.72 9.27 13.48
N LEU A 115 -7.79 9.92 13.93
CA LEU A 115 -9.10 9.84 13.29
C LEU A 115 -9.06 10.41 11.87
N LEU A 116 -8.40 11.53 11.64
CA LEU A 116 -8.25 12.11 10.29
C LEU A 116 -7.47 11.17 9.34
N GLN A 117 -6.45 10.48 9.85
CA GLN A 117 -5.73 9.46 9.07
C GLN A 117 -6.60 8.22 8.81
N PHE A 118 -7.39 7.81 9.80
CA PHE A 118 -8.31 6.68 9.71
C PHE A 118 -9.42 6.93 8.67
N GLU A 119 -9.99 8.14 8.62
CA GLU A 119 -10.98 8.52 7.61
C GLU A 119 -10.44 8.37 6.19
N ARG A 120 -9.16 8.70 5.96
CA ARG A 120 -8.50 8.51 4.67
C ARG A 120 -8.37 7.04 4.30
N LEU A 121 -8.06 6.16 5.26
CA LEU A 121 -8.04 4.71 5.06
C LEU A 121 -9.42 4.19 4.65
N VAL A 122 -10.46 4.64 5.37
CA VAL A 122 -11.86 4.27 5.08
C VAL A 122 -12.24 4.68 3.65
N VAL A 123 -11.94 5.92 3.26
CA VAL A 123 -12.23 6.42 1.91
C VAL A 123 -11.50 5.59 0.85
N LEU A 124 -10.20 5.34 1.02
CA LEU A 124 -9.40 4.53 0.09
C LEU A 124 -10.01 3.14 -0.08
N ASP A 125 -10.12 2.39 1.02
CA ASP A 125 -10.55 0.99 1.00
C ASP A 125 -11.97 0.84 0.46
N TYR A 126 -12.84 1.82 0.72
CA TYR A 126 -14.21 1.81 0.21
C TYR A 126 -14.26 2.04 -1.30
N ILE A 127 -13.51 3.04 -1.82
CA ILE A 127 -13.46 3.36 -3.25
C ILE A 127 -12.88 2.20 -4.06
N ILE A 128 -11.76 1.63 -3.62
CA ILE A 128 -11.13 0.49 -4.33
C ILE A 128 -11.80 -0.85 -4.03
N ARG A 129 -12.79 -0.86 -3.12
CA ARG A 129 -13.40 -2.04 -2.50
C ARG A 129 -12.34 -3.09 -2.13
N ASN A 130 -11.46 -2.75 -1.20
CA ASN A 130 -10.49 -3.70 -0.69
C ASN A 130 -11.21 -4.89 -0.05
N THR A 131 -10.78 -6.10 -0.39
CA THR A 131 -11.36 -7.34 0.12
C THR A 131 -10.56 -7.92 1.29
N ASP A 132 -9.33 -7.45 1.56
CA ASP A 132 -8.39 -8.02 2.54
C ASP A 132 -7.85 -7.03 3.58
N ARG A 133 -8.64 -6.03 3.98
CA ARG A 133 -8.19 -5.11 5.02
C ARG A 133 -8.42 -5.67 6.43
N GLY A 134 -7.44 -6.41 6.95
CA GLY A 134 -7.29 -6.71 8.38
C GLY A 134 -6.63 -5.56 9.16
N ASN A 135 -6.64 -5.61 10.50
CA ASN A 135 -5.99 -4.60 11.36
C ASN A 135 -4.45 -4.76 11.47
N ASP A 136 -3.93 -5.83 10.88
CA ASP A 136 -2.53 -6.12 10.59
C ASP A 136 -2.07 -5.52 9.25
N ASN A 137 -2.98 -5.31 8.31
CA ASN A 137 -2.67 -4.84 6.95
C ASN A 137 -2.65 -3.31 6.79
N TRP A 138 -2.66 -2.57 7.89
CA TRP A 138 -2.36 -1.14 7.89
C TRP A 138 -1.54 -0.82 9.12
N LEU A 139 -0.65 0.15 8.97
CA LEU A 139 0.36 0.44 9.98
C LEU A 139 0.12 1.81 10.58
N ILE A 140 0.50 1.96 11.85
CA ILE A 140 0.54 3.23 12.56
C ILE A 140 1.99 3.51 12.96
N LYS A 141 2.42 4.74 12.72
CA LYS A 141 3.62 5.32 13.31
C LYS A 141 3.18 6.35 14.33
N TYR A 142 3.65 6.20 15.56
CA TYR A 142 3.37 7.12 16.65
C TYR A 142 4.69 7.49 17.33
N ASP A 143 5.14 8.72 17.10
CA ASP A 143 6.37 9.25 17.70
C ASP A 143 5.99 9.99 19.00
N CYS A 144 6.15 9.33 20.15
CA CYS A 144 5.93 9.97 21.45
C CYS A 144 7.21 10.68 21.92
N PRO A 145 7.17 11.96 22.33
CA PRO A 145 8.36 12.69 22.76
C PRO A 145 9.05 12.08 24.00
N LEU A 146 8.35 11.26 24.79
CA LEU A 146 8.89 10.60 25.98
C LEU A 146 10.00 9.56 25.66
N ASP A 147 10.04 9.01 24.45
CA ASP A 147 11.08 8.05 24.03
C ASP A 147 12.43 8.73 23.70
N SER A 148 12.50 10.06 23.77
CA SER A 148 13.74 10.83 23.54
C SER A 148 14.62 10.98 24.78
N ALA A 149 14.40 10.17 25.84
CA ALA A 149 15.11 10.23 27.13
C ALA A 149 16.63 9.89 27.06
N GLY A 150 17.24 9.85 25.88
CA GLY A 150 18.65 9.55 25.64
C GLY A 150 19.54 10.72 25.22
N VAL A 151 19.00 11.91 24.89
CA VAL A 151 19.83 13.04 24.45
C VAL A 151 19.63 14.22 25.40
N ARG A 152 20.43 14.25 26.46
CA ARG A 152 20.67 15.45 27.26
C ARG A 152 21.74 16.26 26.53
N ASP A 153 21.34 17.17 25.67
CA ASP A 153 22.18 18.31 25.38
C ASP A 153 21.36 19.60 25.37
N SER A 154 21.99 20.63 25.90
CA SER A 154 21.34 21.84 26.39
C SER A 154 21.17 22.83 25.25
N ASP A 155 19.93 23.04 24.80
CA ASP A 155 19.43 24.30 24.22
C ASP A 155 17.97 24.07 23.79
N TRP A 156 17.04 24.91 24.28
CA TRP A 156 15.60 24.96 23.94
C TRP A 156 14.97 23.63 23.51
N VAL A 157 14.39 22.88 24.47
CA VAL A 157 13.61 21.66 24.15
C VAL A 157 12.36 22.08 23.38
N VAL A 158 12.45 22.10 22.05
CA VAL A 158 11.27 22.15 21.18
C VAL A 158 10.52 20.86 21.48
N VAL A 159 9.46 20.95 22.28
CA VAL A 159 8.53 19.83 22.49
C VAL A 159 7.89 19.57 21.14
N LYS A 160 8.47 18.66 20.38
CA LYS A 160 7.92 18.23 19.11
C LYS A 160 6.55 17.62 19.42
N GLU A 161 5.49 18.22 18.88
CA GLU A 161 4.16 17.67 19.06
C GLU A 161 4.17 16.21 18.59
N PRO A 162 3.54 15.29 19.34
CA PRO A 162 3.47 13.89 18.95
C PRO A 162 2.78 13.79 17.58
N ILE A 163 3.46 13.18 16.61
CA ILE A 163 2.95 12.99 15.26
C ILE A 163 2.48 11.55 15.13
N ILE A 164 1.24 11.36 14.71
CA ILE A 164 0.69 10.07 14.34
C ILE A 164 0.45 10.01 12.83
N LYS A 165 0.89 8.92 12.19
CA LYS A 165 0.72 8.69 10.75
C LYS A 165 0.24 7.27 10.49
N LEU A 166 -0.54 7.11 9.43
CA LEU A 166 -1.04 5.82 8.97
C LEU A 166 -0.38 5.46 7.64
N ALA A 167 -0.04 4.17 7.46
CA ALA A 167 0.38 3.64 6.18
C ALA A 167 -0.54 2.46 5.76
N ALA A 168 -1.19 2.59 4.60
CA ALA A 168 -2.00 1.53 4.00
C ALA A 168 -1.11 0.67 3.08
N ILE A 169 -0.77 -0.52 3.57
CA ILE A 169 0.08 -1.51 2.86
C ILE A 169 -0.77 -2.69 2.38
N ASP A 170 -0.20 -3.61 1.60
CA ASP A 170 -0.86 -4.85 1.17
C ASP A 170 -2.26 -4.60 0.54
N ASN A 171 -2.25 -3.94 -0.61
CA ASN A 171 -3.45 -3.58 -1.37
C ASN A 171 -3.68 -4.51 -2.58
N GLY A 172 -3.05 -5.69 -2.59
CA GLY A 172 -3.06 -6.61 -3.73
C GLY A 172 -4.40 -7.30 -4.01
N LEU A 173 -5.37 -7.19 -3.09
CA LEU A 173 -6.69 -7.82 -3.19
C LEU A 173 -7.82 -6.78 -3.18
N ALA A 174 -7.74 -5.78 -4.05
CA ALA A 174 -8.75 -4.76 -4.29
C ALA A 174 -9.21 -4.78 -5.77
N PHE A 175 -10.05 -3.81 -6.16
CA PHE A 175 -10.63 -3.67 -7.49
C PHE A 175 -11.40 -4.92 -7.98
N PRO A 176 -12.40 -5.40 -7.22
CA PRO A 176 -13.20 -6.52 -7.64
C PRO A 176 -14.10 -6.18 -8.84
N LEU A 177 -14.29 -7.14 -9.73
CA LEU A 177 -15.17 -7.03 -10.90
C LEU A 177 -16.66 -6.93 -10.52
N LYS A 178 -17.03 -7.50 -9.37
CA LYS A 178 -18.37 -7.48 -8.80
C LYS A 178 -18.27 -7.47 -7.27
N HIS A 179 -19.34 -7.03 -6.59
CA HIS A 179 -19.42 -7.24 -5.16
C HIS A 179 -19.38 -8.74 -4.80
N PRO A 180 -18.81 -9.11 -3.63
CA PRO A 180 -18.87 -10.49 -3.15
C PRO A 180 -20.31 -10.99 -3.04
N ASP A 181 -20.53 -12.27 -3.37
CA ASP A 181 -21.88 -12.86 -3.37
C ASP A 181 -22.52 -12.89 -1.96
N SER A 182 -21.68 -12.91 -0.91
CA SER A 182 -22.11 -12.74 0.48
C SER A 182 -21.54 -11.45 1.05
N TRP A 183 -22.41 -10.57 1.56
CA TRP A 183 -21.99 -9.32 2.21
C TRP A 183 -21.15 -9.54 3.49
N ARG A 184 -21.23 -10.74 4.07
CA ARG A 184 -20.40 -11.13 5.23
C ARG A 184 -19.00 -11.60 4.82
N ALA A 185 -18.80 -11.93 3.55
CA ALA A 185 -17.48 -12.28 3.03
C ALA A 185 -16.68 -11.01 2.74
N TYR A 186 -15.39 -11.04 3.06
CA TYR A 186 -14.46 -9.94 2.83
C TYR A 186 -14.91 -8.61 3.48
N PRO A 187 -15.16 -8.63 4.80
CA PRO A 187 -15.55 -7.45 5.55
C PRO A 187 -14.38 -6.47 5.65
N PHE A 188 -14.69 -5.19 5.85
CA PHE A 188 -13.70 -4.22 6.29
C PHE A 188 -13.48 -4.38 7.79
N TYR A 189 -12.33 -4.90 8.24
CA TYR A 189 -12.15 -5.21 9.66
C TYR A 189 -12.15 -3.97 10.55
N TRP A 190 -11.72 -2.83 9.99
CA TRP A 190 -11.78 -1.56 10.69
C TRP A 190 -13.21 -1.11 11.01
N ALA A 191 -14.26 -1.66 10.36
CA ALA A 191 -15.65 -1.30 10.63
C ALA A 191 -16.13 -1.73 12.03
N TRP A 192 -15.43 -2.68 12.66
CA TRP A 192 -15.71 -3.09 14.04
C TRP A 192 -15.02 -2.23 15.11
N LEU A 193 -14.10 -1.37 14.71
CA LEU A 193 -13.39 -0.49 15.62
C LEU A 193 -14.31 0.63 16.14
N PRO A 194 -14.12 1.10 17.39
CA PRO A 194 -14.91 2.22 17.92
C PRO A 194 -14.76 3.50 17.08
N GLN A 195 -13.59 3.71 16.47
CA GLN A 195 -13.30 4.82 15.56
C GLN A 195 -14.26 4.88 14.37
N ALA A 196 -14.74 3.72 13.86
CA ALA A 196 -15.66 3.67 12.72
C ALA A 196 -17.08 4.17 13.05
N LYS A 197 -17.42 4.37 14.32
CA LYS A 197 -18.70 4.94 14.75
C LYS A 197 -18.70 6.47 14.74
N ILE A 198 -17.53 7.09 14.61
CA ILE A 198 -17.38 8.54 14.60
C ILE A 198 -17.79 9.06 13.22
N PRO A 199 -18.70 10.06 13.13
CA PRO A 199 -19.09 10.64 11.85
C PRO A 199 -17.90 11.29 11.14
N PHE A 200 -17.89 11.20 9.80
CA PHE A 200 -16.87 11.87 8.99
C PHE A 200 -16.76 13.36 9.32
N SER A 201 -15.52 13.79 9.54
CA SER A 201 -15.13 15.17 9.77
C SER A 201 -15.48 16.08 8.60
N GLN A 202 -15.50 17.39 8.83
CA GLN A 202 -15.65 18.34 7.74
C GLN A 202 -14.41 18.37 6.84
N GLU A 203 -13.22 18.14 7.41
CA GLU A 203 -11.94 18.15 6.69
C GLU A 203 -11.89 17.08 5.60
N ILE A 204 -12.31 15.84 5.90
CA ILE A 204 -12.35 14.79 4.88
C ILE A 204 -13.45 15.03 3.84
N LYS A 205 -14.59 15.61 4.23
CA LYS A 205 -15.66 15.98 3.29
C LYS A 205 -15.19 17.04 2.31
N ASP A 206 -14.55 18.10 2.80
CA ASP A 206 -14.02 19.19 1.97
C ASP A 206 -12.89 18.71 1.06
N LEU A 207 -12.11 17.71 1.49
CA LEU A 207 -11.06 17.10 0.66
C LEU A 207 -11.63 16.21 -0.45
N ILE A 208 -12.65 15.40 -0.15
CA ILE A 208 -13.08 14.30 -1.04
C ILE A 208 -14.29 14.66 -1.89
N LEU A 209 -15.30 15.34 -1.32
CA LEU A 209 -16.55 15.63 -2.04
C LEU A 209 -16.33 16.43 -3.32
N PRO A 210 -15.51 17.51 -3.36
CA PRO A 210 -15.29 18.26 -4.60
C PRO A 210 -14.69 17.42 -5.74
N LYS A 211 -14.02 16.30 -5.40
CA LYS A 211 -13.41 15.39 -6.36
C LYS A 211 -14.41 14.34 -6.84
N ILE A 212 -14.95 13.53 -5.91
CA ILE A 212 -15.78 12.38 -6.30
C ILE A 212 -17.18 12.77 -6.79
N SER A 213 -17.62 14.00 -6.52
CA SER A 213 -18.88 14.53 -7.07
C SER A 213 -18.73 15.15 -8.45
N ASP A 214 -17.50 15.45 -8.89
CA ASP A 214 -17.22 15.93 -10.24
C ASP A 214 -17.10 14.73 -11.21
N PRO A 215 -18.01 14.60 -12.20
CA PRO A 215 -17.94 13.53 -13.17
C PRO A 215 -16.65 13.52 -13.99
N ASN A 216 -16.02 14.69 -14.20
CA ASN A 216 -14.77 14.78 -14.96
C ASN A 216 -13.62 14.14 -14.17
N PHE A 217 -13.51 14.44 -12.87
CA PHE A 217 -12.53 13.80 -11.99
C PHE A 217 -12.68 12.27 -11.98
N VAL A 218 -13.91 11.76 -11.87
CA VAL A 218 -14.18 10.32 -11.86
C VAL A 218 -13.79 9.68 -13.19
N LYS A 219 -14.13 10.33 -14.31
CA LYS A 219 -13.76 9.88 -15.65
C LYS A 219 -12.24 9.86 -15.83
N ASP A 220 -11.54 10.91 -15.41
CA ASP A 220 -10.08 10.95 -15.48
C ASP A 220 -9.46 9.86 -14.60
N LEU A 221 -10.05 9.54 -13.45
CA LEU A 221 -9.57 8.45 -12.58
C LEU A 221 -9.79 7.08 -13.24
N GLU A 222 -10.91 6.88 -13.92
CA GLU A 222 -11.18 5.69 -14.72
C GLU A 222 -10.16 5.54 -15.86
N GLU A 223 -9.87 6.61 -16.60
CA GLU A 223 -8.87 6.61 -17.69
C GLU A 223 -7.46 6.29 -17.18
N ASP A 224 -7.05 6.85 -16.05
CA ASP A 224 -5.75 6.55 -15.42
C ASP A 224 -5.65 5.07 -14.99
N LEU A 225 -6.71 4.52 -14.40
CA LEU A 225 -6.77 3.11 -14.01
C LEU A 225 -6.80 2.19 -15.23
N TYR A 226 -7.48 2.61 -16.31
CA TYR A 226 -7.51 1.88 -17.57
C TYR A 226 -6.11 1.77 -18.17
N GLU A 227 -5.36 2.88 -18.26
CA GLU A 227 -3.99 2.85 -18.78
C GLU A 227 -3.04 2.03 -17.89
N LEU A 228 -3.29 1.97 -16.58
CA LEU A 228 -2.52 1.10 -15.68
C LEU A 228 -2.84 -0.39 -15.88
N PHE A 229 -4.10 -0.75 -16.13
CA PHE A 229 -4.57 -2.14 -16.18
C PHE A 229 -4.51 -2.79 -17.57
N LYS A 230 -4.18 -2.01 -18.60
CA LYS A 230 -4.09 -2.43 -20.01
C LYS A 230 -2.98 -3.44 -20.32
#